data_AF-A0A3D0C5A9-F1
#
_entry.id   AF-A0A3D0C5A9-F1
#
_cell.length_a   1.000
_cell.length_b   1.000
_cell.length_c   1.000
_cell.angle_alpha   90.00
_cell.angle_beta   90.00
_cell.angle_gamma   90.00
#
_symmetry.space_group_name_H-M   'P 1'
#
loop_
_entity.id
_entity.type
_entity.pdbx_description
1 polymer ?
#
loop_
_entity_poly.entity_id
_entity_poly.type
_entity_poly.pdbx_seq_one_letter_code
_entity_poly.pdbx_strand_id
1 'polypeptide(L)'
;RSAKWTNGVVNPSVTRASTVVFNTVAEMNNAVANRHNQTMVYGRRGTTTSFAFSDAMTELEGGAGCALYPSGTAAITNAILAFVKQGDHILMVDSAYEPTRDYCDKILAK
;
A
#
# COMPACT_ATOMS: atom_id res chain seq x y z
N ARG A 1 -12.26 6.89 -13.07
CA ARG A 1 -13.00 5.93 -12.18
C ARG A 1 -13.20 4.60 -12.89
N SER A 2 -12.74 3.49 -12.32
CA SER A 2 -12.78 2.18 -13.00
C SER A 2 -14.06 1.40 -12.67
N ALA A 3 -14.77 0.97 -13.71
CA ALA A 3 -16.01 0.18 -13.58
C ALA A 3 -15.80 -1.15 -12.83
N LYS A 4 -14.56 -1.69 -12.84
CA LYS A 4 -14.19 -2.94 -12.14
C LYS A 4 -14.38 -2.86 -10.62
N TRP A 5 -14.48 -1.66 -10.04
CA TRP A 5 -14.60 -1.47 -8.58
C TRP A 5 -15.99 -1.06 -8.09
N THR A 6 -16.87 -0.62 -9.00
CA THR A 6 -18.14 0.03 -8.59
C THR A 6 -19.37 -0.86 -8.76
N ASN A 7 -19.29 -1.98 -9.50
CA ASN A 7 -20.38 -2.96 -9.65
C ASN A 7 -21.75 -2.32 -9.96
N GLY A 8 -21.79 -1.31 -10.83
CA GLY A 8 -23.02 -0.67 -11.30
C GLY A 8 -23.53 0.51 -10.46
N VAL A 9 -22.91 0.82 -9.32
CA VAL A 9 -23.22 2.03 -8.54
C VAL A 9 -22.18 3.14 -8.76
N VAL A 10 -22.44 4.34 -8.21
CA VAL A 10 -21.57 5.52 -8.41
C VAL A 10 -20.20 5.36 -7.72
N ASN A 11 -20.19 4.87 -6.47
CA ASN A 11 -19.00 4.79 -5.63
C ASN A 11 -18.61 3.33 -5.37
N PRO A 12 -17.31 3.00 -5.24
CA PRO A 12 -16.88 1.68 -4.82
C PRO A 12 -17.52 1.28 -3.48
N SER A 13 -17.93 0.02 -3.35
CA SER A 13 -18.46 -0.50 -2.09
C SER A 13 -17.36 -0.60 -1.03
N VAL A 14 -17.75 -0.53 0.24
CA VAL A 14 -16.82 -0.77 1.37
C VAL A 14 -16.76 -2.26 1.67
N THR A 15 -15.66 -2.91 1.26
CA THR A 15 -15.39 -4.33 1.52
C THR A 15 -14.50 -4.47 2.74
N ARG A 16 -15.11 -4.89 3.86
CA ARG A 16 -14.42 -5.16 5.13
C ARG A 16 -14.12 -6.66 5.23
N ALA A 17 -12.85 -7.02 5.18
CA ALA A 17 -12.43 -8.41 5.32
C ALA A 17 -10.99 -8.49 5.86
N SER A 18 -10.75 -9.47 6.74
CA SER A 18 -9.41 -9.99 7.01
C SER A 18 -9.19 -11.26 6.21
N THR A 19 -9.96 -12.31 6.48
CA THR A 19 -9.87 -13.59 5.76
C THR A 19 -10.64 -13.53 4.44
N VAL A 20 -10.02 -14.03 3.36
CA VAL A 20 -10.66 -14.26 2.06
C VAL A 20 -10.82 -15.77 1.88
N VAL A 21 -12.00 -16.21 1.47
CA VAL A 21 -12.32 -17.63 1.27
C VAL A 21 -12.12 -18.04 -0.19
N PHE A 22 -11.80 -19.31 -0.41
CA PHE A 22 -11.63 -19.93 -1.71
C PHE A 22 -12.42 -21.23 -1.74
N ASN A 23 -13.04 -21.57 -2.87
CA ASN A 23 -13.82 -22.80 -2.98
C ASN A 23 -12.92 -24.02 -3.18
N THR A 24 -11.71 -23.81 -3.71
CA THR A 24 -10.74 -24.87 -3.94
C THR A 24 -9.32 -24.45 -3.57
N VAL A 25 -8.47 -25.44 -3.29
CA VAL A 25 -7.02 -25.23 -3.11
C VAL A 25 -6.38 -24.64 -4.37
N ALA A 26 -6.87 -25.03 -5.55
CA ALA A 26 -6.38 -24.50 -6.82
C ALA A 26 -6.65 -22.98 -6.95
N GLU A 27 -7.86 -22.53 -6.60
CA GLU A 27 -8.21 -21.10 -6.54
C GLU A 27 -7.33 -20.35 -5.54
N MET A 28 -7.15 -20.90 -4.34
CA MET A 28 -6.28 -20.32 -3.31
C MET A 28 -4.84 -20.15 -3.82
N ASN A 29 -4.27 -21.20 -4.43
CA ASN A 29 -2.90 -21.15 -4.95
C ASN A 29 -2.75 -20.12 -6.07
N ASN A 30 -3.73 -20.02 -6.97
CA ASN A 30 -3.75 -19.00 -8.01
C ASN A 30 -3.82 -17.58 -7.41
N ALA A 31 -4.67 -17.37 -6.40
CA ALA A 31 -4.79 -16.09 -5.73
C ALA A 31 -3.50 -15.69 -5.02
N VAL A 32 -2.85 -16.63 -4.31
CA VAL A 32 -1.57 -16.43 -3.63
C VAL A 32 -0.45 -16.08 -4.61
N ALA A 33 -0.41 -16.71 -5.79
CA ALA A 33 0.55 -16.38 -6.85
C ALA A 33 0.35 -14.94 -7.36
N ASN A 34 -0.89 -14.46 -7.42
CA ASN A 34 -1.28 -13.13 -7.89
C ASN A 34 -1.48 -12.09 -6.78
N ARG A 35 -1.03 -12.35 -5.55
CA ARG A 35 -1.26 -11.48 -4.37
C ARG A 35 -0.75 -10.04 -4.49
N HIS A 36 0.07 -9.73 -5.50
CA HIS A 36 0.59 -8.40 -5.81
C HIS A 36 -0.14 -7.72 -6.98
N ASN A 37 -1.06 -8.42 -7.63
CA ASN A 37 -1.81 -8.00 -8.81
C ASN A 37 -3.29 -7.73 -8.44
N GLN A 38 -3.51 -6.96 -7.36
CA GLN A 38 -4.87 -6.58 -6.89
C GLN A 38 -5.81 -7.78 -6.67
N THR A 39 -5.24 -8.92 -6.28
CA THR A 39 -6.00 -10.14 -6.00
C THR A 39 -6.24 -10.27 -4.50
N MET A 40 -7.50 -10.46 -4.11
CA MET A 40 -7.87 -10.63 -2.71
C MET A 40 -7.35 -11.98 -2.19
N VAL A 41 -6.41 -11.92 -1.25
CA VAL A 41 -5.86 -13.10 -0.56
C VAL A 41 -6.04 -13.01 0.95
N TYR A 42 -5.79 -11.82 1.50
CA TYR A 42 -5.96 -11.50 2.90
C TYR A 42 -6.06 -9.98 3.03
N GLY A 43 -6.83 -9.46 3.98
CA GLY A 43 -7.12 -8.02 4.13
C GLY A 43 -5.88 -7.16 4.26
N ARG A 44 -4.77 -7.70 4.80
CA ARG A 44 -3.46 -7.02 4.84
C ARG A 44 -2.90 -6.70 3.45
N ARG A 45 -3.27 -7.45 2.41
CA ARG A 45 -2.90 -7.20 1.01
C ARG A 45 -3.87 -6.26 0.30
N GLY A 46 -5.00 -5.94 0.92
CA GLY A 46 -6.04 -5.08 0.38
C GLY A 46 -7.33 -5.82 0.06
N THR A 47 -8.41 -5.04 -0.04
CA THR A 47 -9.70 -5.45 -0.59
C THR A 47 -10.01 -4.60 -1.83
N THR A 48 -11.11 -4.86 -2.50
CA THR A 48 -11.59 -4.04 -3.63
C THR A 48 -11.64 -2.54 -3.29
N THR A 49 -11.95 -2.16 -2.04
CA THR A 49 -11.92 -0.77 -1.59
C THR A 49 -10.52 -0.16 -1.62
N SER A 50 -9.53 -0.87 -1.08
CA SER A 50 -8.14 -0.43 -1.07
C SER A 50 -7.53 -0.41 -2.48
N PHE A 51 -7.86 -1.39 -3.32
CA PHE A 51 -7.41 -1.43 -4.71
C PHE A 51 -7.98 -0.28 -5.53
N ALA A 52 -9.26 0.06 -5.33
CA ALA A 52 -9.88 1.21 -5.97
C ALA A 52 -9.21 2.53 -5.61
N PHE A 53 -8.85 2.71 -4.33
CA PHE A 53 -8.13 3.89 -3.88
C PHE A 53 -6.70 3.95 -4.44
N SER A 54 -5.98 2.83 -4.40
CA SER A 54 -4.62 2.73 -4.98
C SER A 54 -4.62 3.05 -6.48
N ASP A 55 -5.58 2.53 -7.25
CA ASP A 55 -5.74 2.86 -8.67
C ASP A 55 -6.01 4.35 -8.89
N ALA A 56 -6.92 4.94 -8.11
CA ALA A 56 -7.27 6.35 -8.25
C ALA A 56 -6.07 7.27 -7.96
N MET A 57 -5.30 6.99 -6.90
CA MET A 57 -4.08 7.73 -6.59
C MET A 57 -3.01 7.54 -7.67
N THR A 58 -2.86 6.32 -8.17
CA THR A 58 -1.92 6.02 -9.26
C THR A 58 -2.26 6.80 -10.53
N GLU A 59 -3.55 6.87 -10.89
CA GLU A 59 -4.06 7.64 -12.03
C GLU A 59 -3.80 9.14 -11.87
N LEU A 60 -4.06 9.69 -10.68
CA LEU A 60 -3.89 11.13 -10.41
C LEU A 60 -2.41 11.56 -10.42
N GLU A 61 -1.51 10.74 -9.88
CA GLU A 61 -0.09 11.08 -9.78
C GLU A 61 0.75 10.59 -10.96
N GLY A 62 0.17 9.83 -11.89
CA GLY A 62 0.89 9.26 -13.04
C GLY A 62 1.95 8.23 -12.65
N GLY A 63 1.82 7.61 -11.48
CA GLY A 63 2.76 6.63 -10.95
C GLY A 63 2.58 5.21 -11.52
N ALA A 64 3.50 4.30 -11.19
CA ALA A 64 3.38 2.87 -11.54
C ALA A 64 2.50 2.07 -10.55
N GLY A 65 2.21 2.64 -9.38
CA GLY A 65 1.39 2.05 -8.34
C GLY A 65 1.34 2.90 -7.09
N CYS A 66 0.50 2.52 -6.12
CA CYS A 66 0.30 3.24 -4.87
C CYS A 66 0.26 2.28 -3.68
N ALA A 67 1.20 2.44 -2.74
CA ALA A 67 1.23 1.72 -1.47
C ALA A 67 0.43 2.49 -0.39
N LEU A 68 -0.34 1.76 0.41
CA LEU A 68 -1.23 2.34 1.42
C LEU A 68 -0.68 2.12 2.83
N TYR A 69 -0.82 3.16 3.66
CA TYR A 69 -0.31 3.20 5.03
C TYR A 69 -1.35 3.74 6.00
N PRO A 70 -1.26 3.40 7.30
CA PRO A 70 -2.23 3.86 8.29
C PRO A 70 -2.12 5.36 8.63
N SER A 71 -1.03 6.02 8.26
CA SER A 71 -0.81 7.46 8.45
C SER A 71 0.27 8.00 7.51
N GLY A 72 0.39 9.34 7.42
CA GLY A 72 1.47 9.99 6.68
C GLY A 72 2.86 9.64 7.21
N THR A 73 3.05 9.64 8.55
CA THR A 73 4.32 9.23 9.17
C THR A 73 4.67 7.78 8.86
N ALA A 74 3.68 6.87 8.85
CA ALA A 74 3.93 5.48 8.46
C ALA A 74 4.32 5.35 6.98
N ALA A 75 3.71 6.15 6.09
CA ALA A 75 4.09 6.19 4.68
C ALA A 75 5.53 6.65 4.48
N ILE A 76 5.91 7.76 5.10
CA ILE A 76 7.27 8.33 4.96
C ILE A 76 8.33 7.36 5.50
N THR A 77 8.15 6.87 6.73
CA THR A 77 9.16 6.01 7.37
C THR A 77 9.33 4.68 6.65
N ASN A 78 8.24 4.04 6.20
CA ASN A 78 8.33 2.79 5.45
C ASN A 78 8.81 2.99 4.02
N ALA A 79 8.52 4.13 3.39
CA ALA A 79 9.09 4.46 2.08
C ALA A 79 10.61 4.56 2.17
N ILE A 80 11.15 5.23 3.19
CA ILE A 80 12.60 5.29 3.43
C ILE A 80 13.17 3.89 3.71
N LEU A 81 12.60 3.17 4.68
CA LEU A 81 13.09 1.86 5.13
C LEU A 81 13.10 0.80 4.01
N ALA A 82 12.21 0.91 3.02
CA ALA A 82 12.16 -0.02 1.89
C ALA A 82 13.39 0.05 0.96
N PHE A 83 14.15 1.15 0.98
CA PHE A 83 15.28 1.37 0.06
C PHE A 83 16.65 1.45 0.74
N VAL A 84 16.70 1.70 2.04
CA VAL A 84 17.97 1.84 2.77
C VAL A 84 18.35 0.57 3.51
N LYS A 85 19.65 0.41 3.73
CA LYS A 85 20.26 -0.62 4.58
C LYS A 85 21.39 -0.01 5.42
N GLN A 86 21.93 -0.80 6.34
CA GLN A 86 23.07 -0.39 7.15
C GLN A 86 24.25 0.08 6.28
N GLY A 87 24.80 1.25 6.62
CA GLY A 87 25.91 1.86 5.89
C GLY A 87 25.49 2.81 4.78
N ASP A 88 24.21 2.91 4.44
CA ASP A 88 23.70 3.90 3.49
C ASP A 88 23.66 5.31 4.12
N HIS A 89 23.56 6.33 3.26
CA HIS A 89 23.45 7.73 3.67
C HIS A 89 22.19 8.36 3.05
N ILE A 90 21.44 9.13 3.86
CA ILE A 90 20.23 9.84 3.43
C ILE A 90 20.52 11.34 3.43
N LEU A 91 20.29 12.00 2.29
CA LEU A 91 20.23 13.45 2.21
C LEU A 91 18.76 13.88 2.31
N MET A 92 18.45 14.77 3.26
CA MET A 92 17.10 15.34 3.43
C MET A 92 17.20 16.84 3.69
N VAL A 93 16.15 17.59 3.31
CA VAL A 93 16.07 19.03 3.58
C VAL A 93 15.85 19.29 5.08
N ASP A 94 16.44 20.36 5.61
CA ASP A 94 16.30 20.72 7.03
C ASP A 94 14.87 21.12 7.42
N SER A 95 14.06 21.56 6.45
CA SER A 95 12.65 21.90 6.63
C SER A 95 11.71 20.69 6.56
N ALA A 96 12.24 19.47 6.49
CA ALA A 96 11.42 18.26 6.48
C ALA A 96 10.56 18.17 7.74
N TYR A 97 9.37 17.56 7.60
CA TYR A 97 8.44 17.35 8.71
C TYR A 97 9.15 16.65 9.89
N GLU A 98 9.09 17.26 11.08
CA GLU A 98 9.88 16.90 12.26
C GLU A 98 9.91 15.38 12.57
N PRO A 99 8.78 14.64 12.61
CA PRO A 99 8.80 13.20 12.82
C PRO A 99 9.63 12.39 11.81
N THR A 100 9.80 12.90 10.59
CA THR A 100 10.67 12.28 9.57
C THR A 100 12.14 12.46 9.93
N ARG A 101 12.52 13.68 10.35
CA ARG A 101 13.89 13.98 10.80
C ARG A 101 14.24 13.15 12.03
N ASP A 102 13.32 13.10 12.99
CA ASP A 102 13.46 12.28 14.20
C ASP A 102 13.63 10.79 13.88
N TYR A 103 12.91 10.27 12.90
CA TYR A 103 13.08 8.88 12.46
C TYR A 103 14.50 8.62 11.91
N CYS A 104 15.00 9.50 11.05
CA CYS A 104 16.35 9.38 10.51
C CYS A 104 17.42 9.47 11.63
N ASP A 105 17.33 10.49 12.50
CA ASP A 105 18.36 10.77 13.50
C ASP A 105 18.34 9.80 14.70
N LYS A 106 17.16 9.28 15.08
CA LYS A 106 16.99 8.50 16.33
C LYS A 106 16.77 7.01 16.10
N ILE A 107 16.25 6.61 14.93
CA ILE A 107 15.94 5.22 14.60
C ILE A 107 16.92 4.67 13.56
N LEU A 108 17.18 5.39 12.46
CA LEU A 108 18.05 4.88 11.38
C LEU A 108 19.55 5.10 11.63
N ALA A 109 19.92 6.09 12.43
CA ALA A 109 21.33 6.38 12.75
C ALA A 109 21.94 5.45 13.82
N LYS A 110 21.18 4.45 14.30
CA LYS A 110 21.64 3.42 15.24
C LYS A 110 21.94 2.13 14.50
#